data_AF-A0A9X8BZ81-F1
#
_entry.id   AF-A0A9X8BZ81-F1
#
_cell.length_a   1.000
_cell.length_b   1.000
_cell.length_c   1.000
_cell.angle_alpha   90.00
_cell.angle_beta   90.00
_cell.angle_gamma   90.00
#
_symmetry.space_group_name_H-M   'P 1'
#
loop_
_entity.id
_entity.type
_entity.pdbx_description
1 polymer ?
#
loop_
_entity_poly.entity_id
_entity_poly.type
_entity_poly.pdbx_seq_one_letter_code
_entity_poly.pdbx_strand_id
1 'polypeptide(L)'
;MELKMTYRQHDFQFQFCVASILDGDKELFRTNNMDVFRDLLKKTEIKVGMIFEAYADDDSVVNRYKLDKRFEFKQYKSLDEVPHMRNECVTVINKEHTIGYICVRDEVATIYYPSYDFTEDEFKALYTKQYMAGIEPQVYKPVFVMNHILGVGSEQV
;
A
#
# COMPACT_ATOMS: atom_id res chain seq x y z
N MET A 1 3.63 12.58 -1.54
CA MET A 1 2.64 11.52 -1.59
C MET A 1 1.24 12.07 -1.44
N GLU A 2 0.29 11.46 -2.14
CA GLU A 2 -1.08 11.95 -2.30
C GLU A 2 -2.06 10.77 -2.32
N LEU A 3 -3.29 11.00 -1.87
CA LEU A 3 -4.40 10.05 -2.01
C LEU A 3 -5.31 10.53 -3.14
N LYS A 4 -5.55 9.67 -4.13
CA LYS A 4 -6.51 9.90 -5.23
C LYS A 4 -7.74 9.03 -5.00
N MET A 5 -8.93 9.62 -5.09
CA MET A 5 -10.21 8.91 -5.04
C MET A 5 -11.03 9.23 -6.29
N THR A 6 -11.56 8.20 -6.95
CA THR A 6 -12.39 8.30 -8.15
C THR A 6 -13.79 7.77 -7.86
N TYR A 7 -14.80 8.56 -8.24
CA TYR A 7 -16.22 8.25 -8.10
C TYR A 7 -16.93 8.39 -9.44
N ARG A 8 -17.98 7.59 -9.68
CA ARG A 8 -18.91 7.81 -10.80
C ARG A 8 -20.21 8.40 -10.31
N GLN A 9 -20.78 9.33 -11.07
CA GLN A 9 -22.08 9.93 -10.80
C GLN A 9 -23.11 9.45 -11.83
N HIS A 10 -24.17 8.77 -11.36
CA HIS A 10 -25.32 8.41 -12.19
C HIS A 10 -26.60 8.80 -11.43
N ASP A 11 -27.47 9.64 -12.01
CA ASP A 11 -28.72 10.11 -11.37
C ASP A 11 -28.55 10.62 -9.93
N PHE A 12 -27.49 11.40 -9.65
CA PHE A 12 -27.10 11.88 -8.31
C PHE A 12 -26.65 10.81 -7.31
N GLN A 13 -26.47 9.57 -7.74
CA GLN A 13 -25.81 8.52 -6.96
C GLN A 13 -24.31 8.55 -7.22
N PHE A 14 -23.52 8.53 -6.14
CA PHE A 14 -22.06 8.45 -6.21
C PHE A 14 -21.60 7.04 -5.89
N GLN A 15 -20.91 6.40 -6.82
CA GLN A 15 -20.28 5.10 -6.60
C GLN A 15 -18.77 5.28 -6.51
N PHE A 16 -18.17 4.84 -5.41
CA PHE A 16 -16.71 4.74 -5.30
C PHE A 16 -16.18 3.70 -6.28
N CYS A 17 -15.23 4.09 -7.12
CA CYS A 17 -14.64 3.21 -8.11
C CYS A 17 -13.22 2.81 -7.75
N VAL A 18 -12.40 3.77 -7.29
CA VAL A 18 -10.98 3.53 -7.02
C VAL A 18 -10.48 4.47 -5.91
N ALA A 19 -9.66 3.95 -4.99
CA ALA A 19 -8.74 4.73 -4.16
C ALA A 19 -7.32 4.30 -4.47
N SER A 20 -6.42 5.27 -4.62
CA SER A 20 -5.00 5.04 -4.85
C SER A 20 -4.13 5.94 -3.98
N ILE A 21 -3.02 5.42 -3.45
CA ILE A 21 -1.95 6.25 -2.90
C ILE A 21 -0.86 6.39 -3.96
N LEU A 22 -0.49 7.64 -4.22
CA LEU A 22 0.50 8.03 -5.22
C LEU A 22 1.74 8.63 -4.54
N ASP A 23 2.91 8.33 -5.09
CA ASP A 23 4.16 9.03 -4.83
C ASP A 23 4.68 9.65 -6.13
N GLY A 24 4.43 10.95 -6.29
CA GLY A 24 4.48 11.59 -7.60
C GLY A 24 3.47 10.93 -8.54
N ASP A 25 3.93 10.49 -9.72
CA ASP A 25 3.11 9.79 -10.70
C ASP A 25 3.02 8.27 -10.46
N LYS A 26 3.72 7.75 -9.43
CA LYS A 26 3.79 6.30 -9.17
C LYS A 26 2.67 5.85 -8.24
N GLU A 27 1.95 4.79 -8.63
CA GLU A 27 0.91 4.17 -7.81
C GLU A 27 1.50 3.14 -6.84
N LEU A 28 1.35 3.38 -5.54
CA LEU A 28 1.87 2.51 -4.47
C LEU A 28 0.81 1.58 -3.90
N PHE A 29 -0.45 2.01 -3.92
CA PHE A 29 -1.60 1.24 -3.46
C PHE A 29 -2.78 1.58 -4.37
N ARG A 30 -3.61 0.59 -4.69
CA ARG A 30 -4.88 0.78 -5.39
C ARG A 30 -5.91 -0.23 -4.93
N THR A 31 -7.15 0.23 -4.75
CA THR A 31 -8.28 -0.68 -4.52
C THR A 31 -9.57 -0.10 -5.08
N ASN A 32 -10.45 -0.99 -5.53
CA ASN A 32 -11.87 -0.69 -5.80
C ASN A 32 -12.79 -1.19 -4.66
N ASN A 33 -12.21 -1.76 -3.60
CA ASN A 33 -12.95 -2.28 -2.45
C ASN A 33 -12.89 -1.28 -1.28
N MET A 34 -14.05 -0.77 -0.89
CA MET A 34 -14.20 0.22 0.19
C MET A 34 -13.75 -0.33 1.55
N ASP A 35 -13.93 -1.62 1.82
CA ASP A 35 -13.54 -2.20 3.10
C ASP A 35 -12.02 -2.32 3.21
N VAL A 36 -11.33 -2.64 2.11
CA VAL A 36 -9.86 -2.61 2.03
C VAL A 36 -9.34 -1.18 2.22
N PHE A 37 -10.00 -0.19 1.62
CA PHE A 37 -9.63 1.22 1.80
C PHE A 37 -9.81 1.68 3.25
N ARG A 38 -10.93 1.33 3.89
CA ARG A 38 -11.17 1.64 5.31
C ARG A 38 -10.17 0.95 6.23
N ASP A 39 -9.83 -0.32 5.97
CA ASP A 39 -8.81 -1.05 6.72
C ASP A 39 -7.44 -0.38 6.60
N LEU A 40 -7.07 0.06 5.40
CA LEU A 40 -5.85 0.84 5.18
C LEU A 40 -5.84 2.12 6.03
N LEU A 41 -6.90 2.94 5.97
CA LEU A 41 -6.99 4.18 6.76
C LEU A 41 -6.88 3.90 8.27
N LYS A 42 -7.53 2.83 8.74
CA LYS A 42 -7.48 2.41 10.14
C LYS A 42 -6.07 1.97 10.55
N LYS A 43 -5.41 1.13 9.75
CA LYS A 43 -4.06 0.60 10.04
C LYS A 43 -2.96 1.64 9.96
N THR A 44 -3.14 2.64 9.10
CA THR A 44 -2.20 3.75 8.92
C THR A 44 -2.53 4.96 9.80
N GLU A 45 -3.72 4.97 10.40
CA GLU A 45 -4.28 6.10 11.16
C GLU A 45 -4.32 7.41 10.35
N ILE A 46 -4.40 7.31 9.02
CA ILE A 46 -4.48 8.47 8.13
C ILE A 46 -5.84 9.13 8.28
N LYS A 47 -5.84 10.45 8.43
CA LYS A 47 -7.06 11.25 8.34
C LYS A 47 -7.18 11.82 6.94
N VAL A 48 -8.29 11.52 6.27
CA VAL A 48 -8.59 12.13 4.97
C VAL A 48 -8.88 13.62 5.20
N GLY A 49 -7.93 14.47 4.82
CA GLY A 49 -8.00 15.92 5.01
C GLY A 49 -8.86 16.63 3.97
N MET A 50 -8.62 17.94 3.80
CA MET A 50 -9.28 18.72 2.75
C MET A 50 -8.79 18.29 1.36
N ILE A 51 -9.70 18.37 0.38
CA ILE A 51 -9.39 18.18 -1.03
C ILE A 51 -8.48 19.33 -1.48
N PHE A 52 -7.36 19.02 -2.13
CA PHE A 52 -6.48 20.06 -2.72
C PHE A 52 -6.66 20.19 -4.23
N GLU A 53 -7.18 19.15 -4.89
CA GLU A 53 -7.49 19.16 -6.32
C GLU A 53 -8.74 18.31 -6.57
N ALA A 54 -9.67 18.84 -7.36
CA ALA A 54 -10.87 18.15 -7.78
C ALA A 54 -11.13 18.45 -9.27
N TYR A 55 -11.44 17.41 -10.03
CA TYR A 55 -11.86 17.57 -11.43
C TYR A 55 -12.88 16.51 -11.80
N ALA A 56 -13.67 16.79 -12.82
CA ALA A 56 -14.59 15.85 -13.42
C ALA A 56 -14.13 15.54 -14.86
N ASP A 57 -14.27 14.29 -15.27
CA ASP A 57 -14.21 13.87 -16.67
C ASP A 57 -15.62 13.40 -17.12
N ASP A 58 -15.73 12.83 -18.32
CA ASP A 58 -17.02 12.52 -18.95
C ASP A 58 -17.89 11.56 -18.13
N ASP A 59 -17.31 10.71 -17.26
CA ASP A 59 -18.05 9.73 -16.46
C ASP A 59 -17.70 9.73 -14.96
N SER A 60 -16.71 10.50 -14.51
CA SER A 60 -16.18 10.40 -13.15
C SER A 60 -15.79 11.74 -12.51
N VAL A 61 -15.76 11.73 -11.19
CA VAL A 61 -15.24 12.80 -10.34
C VAL A 61 -14.00 12.27 -9.63
N VAL A 62 -12.91 12.99 -9.75
CA VAL A 62 -11.64 12.67 -9.10
C VAL A 62 -11.31 13.73 -8.06
N ASN A 63 -11.09 13.28 -6.83
CA ASN A 63 -10.64 14.11 -5.72
C ASN A 63 -9.26 13.67 -5.27
N ARG A 64 -8.34 14.61 -5.09
CA ARG A 64 -7.02 14.38 -4.52
C ARG A 64 -6.85 15.06 -3.17
N TYR A 65 -6.21 14.33 -2.26
CA TYR A 65 -5.99 14.72 -0.87
C TYR A 65 -4.52 14.64 -0.53
N LYS A 66 -4.03 15.64 0.22
CA LYS A 66 -2.71 15.55 0.85
C LYS A 66 -2.85 14.67 2.08
N LEU A 67 -1.92 13.74 2.21
CA LEU A 67 -1.86 12.87 3.37
C LEU A 67 -1.26 13.63 4.54
N ASP A 68 -1.85 13.44 5.73
CA ASP A 68 -1.32 13.97 7.00
C ASP A 68 -0.15 13.15 7.54
N LYS A 69 0.05 11.94 7.01
CA LYS A 69 1.18 11.08 7.30
C LYS A 69 2.05 10.87 6.08
N ARG A 70 3.35 10.72 6.34
CA ARG A 70 4.35 10.31 5.35
C ARG A 70 4.43 8.78 5.35
N PHE A 71 4.58 8.17 4.17
CA PHE A 71 4.95 6.76 4.11
C PHE A 71 6.45 6.60 3.97
N GLU A 72 6.99 5.64 4.71
CA GLU A 72 8.36 5.16 4.56
C GLU A 72 8.34 3.69 4.20
N PHE A 73 9.33 3.24 3.43
CA PHE A 73 9.43 1.87 2.96
C PHE A 73 10.74 1.28 3.43
N LYS A 74 10.68 0.15 4.15
CA LYS A 74 11.87 -0.46 4.76
C LYS A 74 11.92 -1.96 4.49
N GLN A 75 13.07 -2.43 4.03
CA GLN A 75 13.33 -3.85 3.88
C GLN A 75 13.55 -4.51 5.23
N TYR A 76 13.15 -5.78 5.35
CA TYR A 76 13.52 -6.63 6.47
C TYR A 76 14.13 -7.96 6.00
N LYS A 77 15.16 -8.43 6.72
CA LYS A 77 15.78 -9.76 6.51
C LYS A 77 15.30 -10.79 7.54
N SER A 78 14.69 -10.35 8.63
CA SER A 78 14.04 -11.21 9.61
C SER A 78 12.86 -10.51 10.28
N LEU A 79 11.97 -11.28 10.92
CA LEU A 79 10.85 -10.71 11.67
C LEU A 79 11.27 -9.94 12.92
N ASP A 80 12.51 -10.14 13.40
CA ASP A 80 13.05 -9.45 14.56
C ASP A 80 13.38 -7.98 14.25
N GLU A 81 13.55 -7.64 12.97
CA GLU A 81 13.75 -6.26 12.49
C GLU A 81 12.43 -5.46 12.40
N VAL A 82 11.29 -6.15 12.48
CA VAL A 82 9.96 -5.55 12.38
C VAL A 82 9.40 -5.30 13.78
N PRO A 83 8.95 -4.07 14.11
CA PRO A 83 8.37 -3.77 15.40
C PRO A 83 7.26 -4.76 15.82
N HIS A 84 7.14 -5.03 17.13
CA HIS A 84 6.12 -5.94 17.64
C HIS A 84 4.68 -5.43 17.43
N MET A 85 4.46 -4.11 17.57
CA MET A 85 3.18 -3.48 17.24
C MET A 85 3.12 -3.20 15.74
N ARG A 86 2.62 -4.19 14.99
CA ARG A 86 2.53 -4.16 13.53
C ARG A 86 1.20 -4.72 13.05
N ASN A 87 0.71 -4.17 11.94
CA ASN A 87 -0.43 -4.69 11.21
C ASN A 87 0.03 -5.38 9.94
N GLU A 88 -0.54 -6.52 9.57
CA GLU A 88 -0.20 -7.19 8.33
C GLU A 88 -0.78 -6.48 7.10
N CYS A 89 0.01 -6.47 6.02
CA CYS A 89 -0.40 -6.09 4.68
C CYS A 89 0.19 -7.06 3.64
N VAL A 90 -0.21 -6.89 2.38
CA VAL A 90 0.40 -7.59 1.25
C VAL A 90 1.35 -6.63 0.54
N THR A 91 2.52 -7.12 0.17
CA THR A 91 3.49 -6.39 -0.64
C THR A 91 3.75 -7.16 -1.93
N VAL A 92 3.77 -6.47 -3.06
CA VAL A 92 4.06 -7.05 -4.37
C VAL A 92 5.47 -6.62 -4.80
N ILE A 93 6.36 -7.59 -4.96
CA ILE A 93 7.78 -7.42 -5.29
C ILE A 93 8.10 -8.28 -6.51
N ASN A 94 8.57 -7.68 -7.60
CA ASN A 94 8.85 -8.36 -8.86
C ASN A 94 7.69 -9.26 -9.34
N LYS A 95 6.44 -8.82 -9.13
CA LYS A 95 5.18 -9.54 -9.40
C LYS A 95 4.86 -10.69 -8.44
N GLU A 96 5.70 -10.93 -7.43
CA GLU A 96 5.45 -11.91 -6.38
C GLU A 96 4.71 -11.30 -5.20
N HIS A 97 3.72 -12.02 -4.68
CA HIS A 97 2.95 -11.62 -3.51
C HIS A 97 3.66 -12.07 -2.24
N THR A 98 3.88 -11.13 -1.34
CA THR A 98 4.61 -11.34 -0.08
C THR A 98 3.86 -10.69 1.06
N ILE A 99 4.19 -11.08 2.30
CA ILE A 99 3.63 -10.44 3.48
C ILE A 99 4.54 -9.29 3.91
N GLY A 100 3.91 -8.12 3.96
CA GLY A 100 4.48 -6.92 4.53
C GLY A 100 3.84 -6.60 5.87
N TYR A 101 4.38 -5.57 6.51
CA TYR A 101 3.87 -5.08 7.77
C TYR A 101 3.79 -3.55 7.76
N ILE A 102 2.75 -3.02 8.37
CA ILE A 102 2.53 -1.60 8.58
C ILE A 102 2.81 -1.31 10.06
N CYS A 103 3.73 -0.39 10.33
CA CYS A 103 3.94 0.18 11.64
C CYS A 103 3.72 1.68 11.56
N VAL A 104 2.93 2.23 12.49
CA VAL A 104 2.68 3.66 12.57
C VAL A 104 3.37 4.19 13.82
N ARG A 105 4.18 5.23 13.65
CA ARG A 105 4.76 6.01 14.75
C ARG A 105 4.66 7.48 14.38
N ASP A 106 3.99 8.25 15.24
CA ASP A 106 3.75 9.68 15.04
C ASP A 106 3.14 9.98 13.66
N GLU A 107 3.84 10.76 12.84
CA GLU A 107 3.41 11.18 11.49
C GLU A 107 3.93 10.26 10.37
N VAL A 108 4.48 9.10 10.71
CA VAL A 108 5.10 8.18 9.75
C VAL A 108 4.41 6.81 9.78
N ALA A 109 3.95 6.37 8.61
CA ALA A 109 3.49 5.01 8.36
C ALA A 109 4.60 4.23 7.62
N THR A 110 5.32 3.38 8.32
CA THR A 110 6.39 2.56 7.73
C THR A 110 5.83 1.24 7.22
N ILE A 111 6.01 0.99 5.92
CA ILE A 111 5.71 -0.29 5.27
C ILE A 111 6.99 -1.12 5.21
N TYR A 112 7.01 -2.18 6.01
CA TYR A 112 8.06 -3.19 6.03
C TYR A 112 7.77 -4.25 4.97
N TYR A 113 8.75 -4.57 4.15
CA TYR A 113 8.62 -5.56 3.10
C TYR A 113 9.88 -6.45 3.02
N PRO A 114 9.80 -7.70 2.53
CA PRO A 114 10.95 -8.59 2.47
C PRO A 114 12.13 -8.00 1.68
N SER A 115 13.35 -8.23 2.16
CA SER A 115 14.59 -7.88 1.47
C SER A 115 14.68 -8.53 0.08
N TYR A 116 15.24 -7.82 -0.90
CA TYR A 116 15.43 -8.35 -2.26
C TYR A 116 16.62 -9.31 -2.38
N ASP A 117 17.54 -9.29 -1.40
CA ASP A 117 18.70 -10.19 -1.35
C ASP A 117 18.37 -11.64 -1.00
N PHE A 118 17.09 -11.96 -0.76
CA PHE A 118 16.71 -13.32 -0.45
C PHE A 118 16.89 -14.22 -1.68
N THR A 119 17.59 -15.33 -1.47
CA THR A 119 17.59 -16.47 -2.38
C THR A 119 16.16 -17.04 -2.51
N GLU A 120 15.89 -17.77 -3.60
CA GLU A 120 14.60 -18.43 -3.82
C GLU A 120 14.19 -19.33 -2.63
N ASP A 121 15.18 -19.96 -1.99
CA ASP A 121 14.97 -20.81 -0.81
C ASP A 121 14.64 -20.02 0.45
N GLU A 122 15.25 -18.85 0.66
CA GLU A 122 14.91 -17.96 1.77
C GLU A 122 13.52 -17.34 1.59
N PHE A 123 13.15 -17.00 0.35
CA PHE A 123 11.78 -16.60 0.00
C PHE A 123 10.78 -17.70 0.31
N LYS A 124 11.06 -18.95 -0.12
CA LYS A 124 10.20 -20.11 0.18
C LYS A 124 10.11 -20.39 1.68
N ALA A 125 11.20 -20.23 2.43
CA ALA A 125 11.21 -20.44 3.89
C ALA A 125 10.38 -19.37 4.62
N LEU A 126 10.48 -18.10 4.21
CA LEU A 126 9.67 -17.00 4.75
C LEU A 126 8.18 -17.22 4.41
N TYR A 127 7.89 -17.56 3.15
CA TYR A 127 6.55 -17.86 2.66
C TYR A 127 5.91 -19.05 3.38
N THR A 128 6.66 -20.14 3.58
CA THR A 128 6.19 -21.34 4.29
C THR A 128 5.88 -21.05 5.76
N LYS A 129 6.76 -20.30 6.46
CA LYS A 129 6.51 -19.88 7.86
C LYS A 129 5.25 -19.04 7.98
N GLN A 130 5.00 -18.18 7.00
CA GLN A 130 3.84 -17.30 6.99
C GLN A 130 2.53 -18.03 6.62
N TYR A 131 2.56 -18.99 5.70
CA TYR A 131 1.39 -19.77 5.31
C TYR A 131 0.98 -20.79 6.37
N MET A 132 1.95 -21.42 7.04
CA MET A 132 1.70 -22.32 8.17
C MET A 132 1.10 -21.61 9.40
N ALA A 133 1.18 -20.27 9.45
CA ALA A 133 0.55 -19.45 10.49
C ALA A 133 -0.96 -19.17 10.25
N GLY A 134 -1.58 -19.77 9.22
CA GLY A 134 -3.03 -19.74 9.03
C GLY A 134 -3.57 -18.46 8.41
N ILE A 135 -2.91 -17.93 7.37
CA ILE A 135 -3.35 -16.71 6.69
C ILE A 135 -4.52 -17.01 5.75
N GLU A 136 -5.72 -16.74 6.25
CA GLU A 136 -7.00 -16.76 5.54
C GLU A 136 -7.08 -15.75 4.37
N PRO A 137 -8.09 -15.87 3.48
CA PRO A 137 -8.07 -15.33 2.12
C PRO A 137 -7.65 -13.86 2.03
N GLN A 138 -6.66 -13.63 1.17
CA GLN A 138 -5.94 -12.38 0.90
C GLN A 138 -6.81 -11.20 0.42
N VAL A 139 -8.14 -11.40 0.30
CA VAL A 139 -9.11 -10.53 -0.39
C VAL A 139 -9.38 -9.21 0.35
N TYR A 140 -9.07 -9.13 1.66
CA TYR A 140 -9.42 -7.98 2.50
C TYR A 140 -8.23 -7.20 3.08
N LYS A 141 -6.99 -7.46 2.63
CA LYS A 141 -5.80 -6.76 3.13
C LYS A 141 -5.33 -5.67 2.17
N PRO A 142 -4.76 -4.55 2.67
CA PRO A 142 -4.13 -3.54 1.81
C PRO A 142 -2.95 -4.14 1.03
N VAL A 143 -2.87 -3.84 -0.26
CA VAL A 143 -1.82 -4.34 -1.17
C VAL A 143 -0.96 -3.18 -1.63
N PHE A 144 0.35 -3.26 -1.36
CA PHE A 144 1.33 -2.25 -1.75
C PHE A 144 2.27 -2.77 -2.84
N VAL A 145 2.47 -2.00 -3.92
CA VAL A 145 3.35 -2.37 -5.04
C VAL A 145 4.73 -1.74 -4.86
N MET A 146 5.75 -2.58 -4.65
CA MET A 146 7.11 -2.14 -4.30
C MET A 146 8.08 -2.07 -5.50
N ASN A 147 7.64 -2.50 -6.68
CA ASN A 147 8.47 -2.63 -7.89
C ASN A 147 9.17 -1.33 -8.32
N HIS A 148 8.70 -0.18 -7.87
CA HIS A 148 9.17 1.14 -8.34
C HIS A 148 10.05 1.88 -7.33
N ILE A 149 10.17 1.35 -6.11
CA ILE A 149 11.12 1.79 -5.07
C ILE A 149 12.52 1.18 -5.36
N LEU A 150 12.53 0.10 -6.15
CA LEU A 150 13.69 -0.55 -6.77
C LEU A 150 14.33 0.29 -7.89
N GLY A 151 14.67 1.55 -7.64
CA GLY A 151 15.63 2.24 -8.50
C GLY A 151 16.98 1.53 -8.48
N VAL A 152 17.11 0.45 -9.26
CA VAL A 152 18.40 -0.03 -9.75
C VAL A 152 19.02 1.14 -10.48
N GLY A 153 20.28 1.44 -10.15
CA GLY A 153 21.05 2.46 -10.82
C GLY A 153 20.97 2.30 -12.34
N SER A 154 20.59 3.39 -12.99
CA SER A 154 20.80 3.59 -14.41
C SER A 154 21.31 5.01 -14.64
N GLU A 155 22.45 5.33 -14.02
CA GLU A 155 23.44 6.27 -14.56
C GLU A 155 24.82 5.82 -14.08
N GLN A 156 25.40 4.84 -14.80
CA GLN A 156 26.82 4.71 -15.08
C GLN A 156 27.00 3.50 -16.02
N VAL A 157 26.84 3.73 -17.33
CA VAL A 157 27.76 3.33 -18.42
C VAL A 157 27.57 4.34 -19.55
#